data_AF-C2XNK1-F1
#
_entry.id   AF-C2XNK1-F1
#
_cell.length_a   1.000
_cell.length_b   1.000
_cell.length_c   1.000
_cell.angle_alpha   90.00
_cell.angle_beta   90.00
_cell.angle_gamma   90.00
#
_symmetry.space_group_name_H-M   'P 1'
#
loop_
_entity.id
_entity.type
_entity.pdbx_description
1 polymer ?
#
loop_
_entity_poly.entity_id
_entity_poly.type
_entity_poly.pdbx_seq_one_letter_code
_entity_poly.pdbx_strand_id
1 'polypeptide(L)'
;MQHETKKLVGKYSLGMKQRLGIARALLHYPELLILDEPTNGLDPIGIKEMRKLIKSLAQDRNITILISSHILAEVEQLVDRMGIIHEGRLLEEVSLDTLRKANRKYIEFQVNNDNKAAMLLENHFQIFDYEVHDEGNIRVYSHFGQQGHINRTLVRNDIEVLKIVMSEDRLEDYFTKLVGGGTIG
;
A
#
# COMPACT_ATOMS: atom_id res chain seq x y z
N MET A 1 21.93 -12.29 -19.55
CA MET A 1 21.17 -13.54 -19.31
C MET A 1 21.70 -14.75 -20.11
N GLN A 2 22.97 -14.81 -20.55
CA GLN A 2 23.44 -15.84 -21.52
C GLN A 2 24.29 -17.00 -20.96
N HIS A 3 24.53 -17.09 -19.65
CA HIS A 3 25.52 -18.06 -19.11
C HIS A 3 24.97 -19.22 -18.26
N GLU A 4 23.65 -19.36 -18.03
CA GLU A 4 23.13 -20.37 -17.10
C GLU A 4 22.27 -21.48 -17.71
N THR A 5 21.99 -21.45 -19.01
CA THR A 5 21.08 -22.37 -19.71
C THR A 5 21.49 -23.85 -19.70
N LYS A 6 22.71 -24.19 -19.24
CA LYS A 6 23.21 -25.57 -19.14
C LYS A 6 23.34 -26.09 -17.70
N LYS A 7 23.02 -25.30 -16.67
CA LYS A 7 23.02 -25.81 -15.29
C LYS A 7 21.82 -26.74 -15.07
N LEU A 8 22.04 -27.83 -14.34
CA LEU A 8 20.94 -28.70 -13.90
C LEU A 8 20.01 -27.92 -12.95
N VAL A 9 18.70 -28.13 -13.07
CA VAL A 9 17.67 -27.49 -12.23
C VAL A 9 17.93 -27.70 -10.73
N GLY A 10 18.52 -28.84 -10.36
CA GLY A 10 18.93 -29.10 -8.97
C GLY A 10 19.92 -28.07 -8.40
N LYS A 11 20.69 -27.40 -9.25
CA LYS A 11 21.69 -26.37 -8.88
C LYS A 11 21.16 -24.93 -8.95
N TYR A 12 19.87 -24.76 -9.27
CA TYR A 12 19.27 -23.44 -9.38
C TYR A 12 18.98 -22.85 -8.01
N SER A 13 19.19 -21.53 -7.85
CA SER A 13 18.67 -20.81 -6.69
C SER A 13 17.12 -20.86 -6.69
N LEU A 14 16.49 -20.52 -5.56
CA LEU A 14 15.04 -20.52 -5.47
C LEU A 14 14.39 -19.63 -6.53
N GLY A 15 14.92 -18.41 -6.74
CA GLY A 15 14.44 -17.50 -7.78
C GLY A 15 14.66 -18.00 -9.20
N MET A 16 15.73 -18.74 -9.46
CA MET A 16 15.91 -19.41 -10.75
C MET A 16 14.85 -20.50 -10.96
N LYS A 17 14.52 -21.28 -9.93
CA LYS A 17 13.47 -22.32 -9.98
C LYS A 17 12.08 -21.70 -10.19
N GLN A 18 11.75 -20.63 -9.47
CA GLN A 18 10.48 -19.91 -9.65
C GLN A 18 10.36 -19.34 -11.07
N ARG A 19 11.39 -18.66 -11.58
CA ARG A 19 11.40 -18.14 -12.96
C ARG A 19 11.24 -19.24 -14.00
N LEU A 20 11.89 -20.39 -13.80
CA LEU A 20 11.70 -21.55 -14.67
C LEU A 20 10.25 -22.08 -14.60
N GLY A 21 9.65 -22.09 -13.40
CA GLY A 21 8.25 -22.45 -13.19
C GLY A 21 7.29 -21.53 -13.96
N ILE A 22 7.49 -20.21 -13.86
CA ILE A 22 6.72 -19.22 -14.62
C ILE A 22 6.94 -19.41 -16.12
N ALA A 23 8.18 -19.58 -16.57
CA ALA A 23 8.48 -19.82 -17.98
C ALA A 23 7.76 -21.07 -18.50
N ARG A 24 7.72 -22.15 -17.71
CA ARG A 24 6.97 -23.37 -18.04
C ARG A 24 5.46 -23.10 -18.14
N ALA A 25 4.90 -22.33 -17.21
CA ALA A 25 3.49 -21.94 -17.24
C ALA A 25 3.16 -21.07 -18.46
N LEU A 26 4.11 -20.29 -18.99
CA LEU A 26 3.88 -19.45 -20.17
C LEU A 26 3.95 -20.21 -21.51
N LEU A 27 4.44 -21.45 -21.54
CA LEU A 27 4.64 -22.21 -22.79
C LEU A 27 3.36 -22.45 -23.59
N HIS A 28 2.21 -22.45 -22.91
CA HIS A 28 0.90 -22.68 -23.53
C HIS A 28 0.11 -21.39 -23.78
N TYR A 29 0.76 -20.22 -23.70
CA TYR A 29 0.14 -18.91 -23.92
C TYR A 29 -1.16 -18.70 -23.13
N PRO A 30 -1.12 -18.82 -21.78
CA PRO A 30 -2.33 -18.71 -20.96
C PRO A 30 -2.90 -17.29 -20.98
N GLU A 31 -4.22 -17.19 -20.89
CA GLU A 31 -4.93 -15.93 -20.64
C GLU A 31 -4.95 -15.57 -19.13
N LEU A 32 -4.79 -16.58 -18.26
CA LEU A 32 -4.76 -16.45 -16.80
C LEU A 32 -3.55 -17.18 -16.20
N LEU A 33 -2.78 -16.48 -15.37
CA LEU A 33 -1.67 -17.04 -14.60
C LEU A 33 -1.95 -16.92 -13.11
N ILE A 34 -1.93 -18.04 -12.39
CA ILE A 34 -2.09 -18.09 -10.93
C ILE A 34 -0.70 -18.31 -10.31
N LEU A 35 -0.30 -17.42 -9.41
CA LEU A 35 1.00 -17.43 -8.74
C LEU A 35 0.80 -17.54 -7.23
N ASP A 36 1.26 -18.65 -6.66
CA ASP A 36 1.22 -18.85 -5.21
C ASP A 36 2.54 -18.39 -4.57
N GLU A 37 2.49 -17.29 -3.79
CA GLU A 37 3.64 -16.70 -3.09
C GLU A 37 4.91 -16.54 -3.98
N PRO A 38 4.81 -15.85 -5.14
CA PRO A 38 5.87 -15.85 -6.17
C PRO A 38 7.17 -15.18 -5.77
N THR A 39 7.19 -14.44 -4.67
CA THR A 39 8.35 -13.69 -4.15
C THR A 39 8.97 -14.37 -2.92
N ASN A 40 8.34 -15.42 -2.39
CA ASN A 40 8.79 -16.08 -1.17
C ASN A 40 10.20 -16.67 -1.30
N GLY A 41 11.04 -16.41 -0.30
CA GLY A 41 12.42 -16.87 -0.22
C GLY A 41 13.39 -16.24 -1.23
N LEU A 42 12.97 -15.15 -1.89
CA LEU A 42 13.86 -14.33 -2.71
C LEU A 42 14.57 -13.26 -1.88
N ASP A 43 15.75 -12.87 -2.34
CA ASP A 43 16.44 -11.70 -1.83
C ASP A 43 15.80 -10.40 -2.38
N PRO A 44 16.12 -9.22 -1.83
CA PRO A 44 15.51 -7.96 -2.27
C PRO A 44 15.67 -7.67 -3.77
N ILE A 45 16.78 -8.13 -4.37
CA ILE A 45 17.03 -8.00 -5.81
C ILE A 45 16.09 -8.92 -6.59
N GLY A 46 15.97 -10.19 -6.19
CA GLY A 46 15.10 -11.18 -6.80
C GLY A 46 13.62 -10.79 -6.74
N ILE A 47 13.16 -10.22 -5.61
CA ILE A 47 11.79 -9.69 -5.47
C ILE A 47 11.52 -8.59 -6.50
N LYS A 48 12.47 -7.64 -6.65
CA LYS A 48 12.36 -6.56 -7.64
C LYS A 48 12.33 -7.08 -9.08
N GLU A 49 13.16 -8.07 -9.39
CA GLU A 49 13.18 -8.71 -10.72
C GLU A 49 11.90 -9.48 -11.00
N MET A 50 11.40 -10.26 -10.03
CA MET A 50 10.14 -11.00 -10.14
C MET A 50 8.97 -10.04 -10.37
N ARG A 51 8.93 -8.95 -9.62
CA ARG A 51 7.92 -7.90 -9.77
C ARG A 51 7.92 -7.31 -11.18
N LYS A 52 9.10 -7.01 -11.71
CA LYS A 52 9.24 -6.48 -13.08
C LYS A 52 8.75 -7.50 -14.11
N LEU A 53 9.08 -8.79 -13.93
CA LEU A 53 8.60 -9.86 -14.80
C LEU A 53 7.08 -9.94 -14.81
N ILE A 54 6.45 -10.04 -13.64
CA ILE A 54 4.99 -10.13 -13.49
C ILE A 54 4.31 -8.94 -14.18
N LYS A 55 4.78 -7.72 -13.95
CA LYS A 55 4.23 -6.52 -14.62
C LYS A 55 4.34 -6.58 -16.13
N SER A 56 5.49 -7.00 -16.66
CA SER A 56 5.66 -7.13 -18.12
C SER A 56 4.75 -8.20 -18.72
N LEU A 57 4.47 -9.30 -17.99
CA LEU A 57 3.54 -10.33 -18.46
C LEU A 57 2.10 -9.80 -18.52
N ALA A 58 1.68 -9.03 -17.51
CA ALA A 58 0.36 -8.40 -17.51
C ALA A 58 0.24 -7.35 -18.62
N GLN A 59 1.20 -6.43 -18.73
CA GLN A 59 1.12 -5.27 -19.62
C GLN A 59 1.45 -5.61 -21.08
N ASP A 60 2.54 -6.33 -21.34
CA ASP A 60 3.04 -6.54 -22.70
C ASP A 60 2.37 -7.72 -23.38
N ARG A 61 1.89 -8.71 -22.60
CA ARG A 61 1.25 -9.93 -23.11
C ARG A 61 -0.24 -10.02 -22.81
N ASN A 62 -0.81 -9.02 -22.14
CA ASN A 62 -2.23 -8.95 -21.79
C ASN A 62 -2.73 -10.21 -21.04
N ILE A 63 -1.89 -10.74 -20.14
CA ILE A 63 -2.23 -11.91 -19.32
C ILE A 63 -2.85 -11.44 -18.01
N THR A 64 -3.99 -12.01 -17.61
CA THR A 64 -4.54 -11.79 -16.27
C THR A 64 -3.72 -12.55 -15.24
N ILE A 65 -3.32 -11.92 -14.15
CA ILE A 65 -2.50 -12.55 -13.11
C ILE A 65 -3.22 -12.50 -11.77
N LEU A 66 -3.41 -13.67 -11.15
CA LEU A 66 -3.88 -13.82 -9.78
C LEU A 66 -2.69 -14.18 -8.89
N ILE A 67 -2.45 -13.41 -7.84
CA ILE A 67 -1.30 -13.61 -6.94
C ILE A 67 -1.82 -13.79 -5.52
N SER A 68 -1.38 -14.84 -4.84
CA SER A 68 -1.47 -14.92 -3.38
C SER A 68 -0.19 -14.32 -2.77
N SER A 69 -0.36 -13.53 -1.72
CA SER A 69 0.74 -13.16 -0.83
C SER A 69 0.20 -12.71 0.52
N HIS A 70 0.96 -12.98 1.56
CA HIS A 70 0.75 -12.44 2.91
C HIS A 70 1.51 -11.12 3.16
N ILE A 71 2.34 -10.67 2.21
CA ILE A 71 3.16 -9.45 2.36
C ILE A 71 2.48 -8.28 1.64
N LEU A 72 1.68 -7.50 2.37
CA LEU A 72 0.87 -6.41 1.82
C LEU A 72 1.69 -5.37 1.03
N ALA A 73 2.83 -4.95 1.56
CA ALA A 73 3.73 -4.00 0.90
C ALA A 73 4.24 -4.48 -0.48
N GLU A 74 4.29 -5.79 -0.73
CA GLU A 74 4.66 -6.33 -2.04
C GLU A 74 3.47 -6.34 -3.00
N VAL A 75 2.31 -6.74 -2.51
CA VAL A 75 1.06 -6.81 -3.28
C VAL A 75 0.67 -5.43 -3.78
N GLU A 76 0.73 -4.40 -2.92
CA GLU A 76 0.43 -3.01 -3.29
C GLU A 76 1.27 -2.53 -4.48
N GLN A 77 2.49 -3.01 -4.63
CA GLN A 77 3.36 -2.60 -5.73
C GLN A 77 3.12 -3.39 -7.02
N LEU A 78 2.26 -4.42 -6.99
CA LEU A 78 2.09 -5.40 -8.05
C LEU A 78 0.72 -5.36 -8.70
N VAL A 79 -0.34 -5.19 -7.91
CA VAL A 79 -1.71 -5.47 -8.33
C VAL A 79 -2.50 -4.20 -8.65
N ASP A 80 -3.52 -4.33 -9.49
CA ASP A 80 -4.51 -3.27 -9.74
C ASP A 80 -5.68 -3.34 -8.74
N ARG A 81 -5.97 -4.55 -8.22
CA ARG A 81 -7.02 -4.86 -7.24
C ARG A 81 -6.51 -5.86 -6.22
N MET A 82 -6.95 -5.73 -4.98
CA MET A 82 -6.59 -6.61 -3.87
C MET A 82 -7.85 -7.20 -3.24
N GLY A 83 -7.83 -8.51 -2.99
CA GLY A 83 -8.84 -9.18 -2.18
C GLY A 83 -8.26 -9.59 -0.84
N ILE A 84 -8.96 -9.28 0.26
CA ILE A 84 -8.57 -9.69 1.61
C ILE A 84 -9.39 -10.92 2.00
N ILE A 85 -8.71 -12.04 2.26
CA ILE A 85 -9.34 -13.31 2.64
C ILE A 85 -9.01 -13.61 4.10
N HIS A 86 -10.04 -13.96 4.88
CA HIS A 86 -9.91 -14.43 6.25
C HIS A 86 -10.92 -15.56 6.52
N GLU A 87 -10.51 -16.60 7.23
CA GLU A 87 -11.35 -17.78 7.55
C GLU A 87 -12.10 -18.37 6.33
N GLY A 88 -11.42 -18.42 5.19
CA GLY A 88 -12.00 -18.95 3.95
C GLY A 88 -13.05 -18.06 3.28
N ARG A 89 -13.22 -16.81 3.73
CA ARG A 89 -14.14 -15.83 3.16
C ARG A 89 -13.38 -14.62 2.63
N LEU A 90 -13.82 -14.12 1.48
CA LEU A 90 -13.40 -12.82 0.98
C LEU A 90 -14.10 -11.76 1.84
N LEU A 91 -13.34 -11.07 2.69
CA LEU A 91 -13.87 -9.99 3.52
C LEU A 91 -14.09 -8.74 2.70
N GLU A 92 -13.16 -8.44 1.80
CA GLU A 92 -13.19 -7.20 1.03
C GLU A 92 -12.42 -7.33 -0.28
N GLU A 93 -12.84 -6.55 -1.27
CA GLU A 93 -12.12 -6.34 -2.52
C GLU A 93 -11.97 -4.84 -2.79
N VAL A 94 -10.72 -4.38 -2.92
CA VAL A 94 -10.39 -2.95 -2.99
C VAL A 94 -9.50 -2.69 -4.20
N SER A 95 -9.77 -1.61 -4.95
CA SER A 95 -8.86 -1.17 -6.01
C SER A 95 -7.62 -0.52 -5.42
N LEU A 96 -6.51 -0.56 -6.15
CA LEU A 96 -5.28 0.09 -5.71
C LEU A 96 -5.46 1.60 -5.47
N ASP A 97 -6.31 2.28 -6.25
CA ASP A 97 -6.58 3.71 -6.05
C ASP A 97 -7.25 3.98 -4.70
N THR A 98 -8.18 3.12 -4.28
CA THR A 98 -8.81 3.22 -2.96
C THR A 98 -7.80 2.88 -1.85
N LEU A 99 -6.96 1.85 -2.05
CA LEU A 99 -5.88 1.52 -1.11
C LEU A 99 -4.87 2.66 -0.96
N ARG A 100 -4.44 3.28 -2.06
CA ARG A 100 -3.53 4.44 -2.03
C ARG A 100 -4.15 5.66 -1.36
N LYS A 101 -5.47 5.83 -1.45
CA LYS A 101 -6.20 6.85 -0.67
C LYS A 101 -6.25 6.52 0.82
N ALA A 102 -6.26 5.24 1.16
CA ALA A 102 -6.16 4.78 2.55
C ALA A 102 -4.71 4.74 3.07
N ASN A 103 -3.69 4.83 2.21
CA ASN A 103 -2.26 4.76 2.54
C ASN A 103 -1.60 6.15 2.37
N ARG A 104 -2.36 7.22 2.60
CA ARG A 104 -1.91 8.59 2.34
C ARG A 104 -1.04 9.09 3.48
N LYS A 105 0.01 9.83 3.12
CA LYS A 105 0.73 10.66 4.09
C LYS A 105 -0.20 11.74 4.62
N TYR A 106 -0.10 12.03 5.90
CA TYR A 106 -0.82 13.12 6.53
C TYR A 106 0.03 13.80 7.60
N ILE A 107 -0.33 15.04 7.91
CA ILE A 107 0.12 15.75 9.10
C ILE A 107 -1.06 15.81 10.05
N GLU A 108 -0.91 15.20 11.21
CA GLU A 108 -1.91 15.24 12.28
C GLU A 108 -1.59 16.38 13.23
N PHE A 109 -2.55 17.28 13.40
CA PHE A 109 -2.56 18.33 14.42
C PHE A 109 -3.58 17.95 15.49
N GLN A 110 -3.16 17.90 16.75
CA GLN A 110 -4.09 17.84 17.87
C GLN A 110 -4.29 19.25 18.40
N VAL A 111 -5.53 19.74 18.36
CA VAL A 111 -5.87 21.12 18.73
C VAL A 111 -6.97 21.18 19.78
N ASN A 112 -7.03 22.28 20.52
CA ASN A 112 -8.10 22.51 21.49
C ASN A 112 -9.42 23.00 20.86
N ASN A 113 -9.41 23.42 19.59
CA ASN A 113 -10.57 23.89 18.85
C ASN A 113 -10.46 23.52 17.37
N ASP A 114 -11.06 22.38 17.03
CA ASP A 114 -11.08 21.80 15.69
C ASP A 114 -11.85 22.63 14.67
N ASN A 115 -13.02 23.14 15.05
CA ASN A 115 -13.89 23.94 14.19
C ASN A 115 -13.17 25.22 13.70
N LYS A 116 -12.54 25.96 14.63
CA LYS A 116 -11.78 27.17 14.26
C LYS A 116 -10.54 26.83 13.45
N ALA A 117 -9.88 25.71 13.74
CA ALA A 117 -8.72 25.26 12.99
C ALA A 117 -9.09 24.88 11.55
N ALA A 118 -10.17 24.11 11.36
CA ALA A 118 -10.74 23.75 10.06
C ALA A 118 -11.05 25.00 9.22
N MET A 119 -11.73 26.00 9.81
CA MET A 119 -12.00 27.26 9.13
C MET A 119 -10.72 27.99 8.69
N LEU A 120 -9.64 27.96 9.47
CA LEU A 120 -8.37 28.58 9.09
C LEU A 120 -7.64 27.78 8.00
N LEU A 121 -7.69 26.45 8.05
CA LEU A 121 -7.14 25.59 7.01
C LEU A 121 -7.79 25.91 5.66
N GLU A 122 -9.11 26.02 5.62
CA GLU A 122 -9.83 26.35 4.38
C GLU A 122 -9.58 27.80 3.94
N ASN A 123 -9.83 28.79 4.81
CA ASN A 123 -9.84 30.18 4.38
C ASN A 123 -8.44 30.76 4.17
N HIS A 124 -7.47 30.41 5.02
CA HIS A 124 -6.13 30.99 4.97
C HIS A 124 -5.18 30.18 4.09
N PHE A 125 -5.28 28.84 4.15
CA PHE A 125 -4.38 27.95 3.44
C PHE A 125 -4.98 27.30 2.20
N GLN A 126 -6.30 27.44 1.96
CA GLN A 126 -7.00 26.78 0.86
C GLN A 126 -6.84 25.24 0.91
N ILE A 127 -6.78 24.69 2.12
CA ILE A 127 -6.69 23.26 2.40
C ILE A 127 -8.11 22.72 2.59
N PHE A 128 -8.57 21.95 1.61
CA PHE A 128 -9.89 21.27 1.64
C PHE A 128 -9.77 19.75 1.83
N ASP A 129 -8.54 19.24 1.77
CA ASP A 129 -8.23 17.82 1.83
C ASP A 129 -7.67 17.49 3.23
N TYR A 130 -8.60 17.49 4.18
CA TYR A 130 -8.36 17.19 5.58
C TYR A 130 -9.54 16.41 6.17
N GLU A 131 -9.27 15.67 7.24
CA GLU A 131 -10.28 14.97 8.03
C GLU A 131 -10.18 15.41 9.49
N VAL A 132 -11.34 15.62 10.12
CA VAL A 132 -11.44 15.88 11.56
C VAL A 132 -11.88 14.59 12.23
N HIS A 133 -11.11 14.16 13.22
CA HIS A 133 -11.40 13.01 14.07
C HIS A 133 -11.68 13.48 15.49
N ASP A 134 -12.06 12.53 16.35
CA ASP A 134 -12.35 12.79 17.76
C ASP A 134 -11.15 13.42 18.50
N GLU A 135 -11.46 14.09 19.62
CA GLU A 135 -10.47 14.72 20.51
C GLU A 135 -9.62 15.83 19.85
N GLY A 136 -10.18 16.51 18.84
CA GLY A 136 -9.55 17.65 18.19
C GLY A 136 -8.38 17.27 17.28
N ASN A 137 -8.35 16.03 16.79
CA ASN A 137 -7.32 15.56 15.87
C ASN A 137 -7.72 15.90 14.43
N ILE A 138 -6.93 16.72 13.74
CA ILE A 138 -7.12 17.07 12.34
C ILE A 138 -5.98 16.47 11.52
N ARG A 139 -6.31 15.62 10.55
CA ARG A 139 -5.36 15.08 9.58
C ARG A 139 -5.41 15.86 8.29
N VAL A 140 -4.29 16.43 7.89
CA VAL A 140 -4.13 17.18 6.64
C VAL A 140 -3.33 16.34 5.65
N TYR A 141 -3.91 16.07 4.47
CA TYR A 141 -3.33 15.18 3.45
C TYR A 141 -2.55 15.90 2.35
N SER A 142 -2.28 17.20 2.55
CA SER A 142 -1.63 18.09 1.58
C SER A 142 -0.66 19.05 2.27
N HIS A 143 -0.03 19.95 1.51
CA HIS A 143 0.81 21.04 2.03
C HIS A 143 1.96 20.58 2.95
N PHE A 144 2.51 19.40 2.67
CA PHE A 144 3.68 18.87 3.40
C PHE A 144 4.85 19.86 3.37
N GLY A 145 5.53 20.01 4.50
CA GLY A 145 6.60 21.00 4.68
C GLY A 145 6.10 22.36 5.20
N GLN A 146 4.79 22.62 5.17
CA GLN A 146 4.21 23.86 5.70
C GLN A 146 3.70 23.75 7.14
N GLN A 147 3.89 22.59 7.81
CA GLN A 147 3.37 22.34 9.16
C GLN A 147 3.79 23.40 10.19
N GLY A 148 5.01 23.96 10.07
CA GLY A 148 5.47 25.05 10.95
C GLY A 148 4.74 26.37 10.71
N HIS A 149 4.34 26.65 9.46
CA HIS A 149 3.59 27.85 9.12
C HIS A 149 2.11 27.72 9.53
N ILE A 150 1.52 26.55 9.30
CA ILE A 150 0.17 26.19 9.77
C ILE A 150 0.12 26.32 11.29
N ASN A 151 1.03 25.66 12.01
CA ASN A 151 1.11 25.74 13.47
C ASN A 151 1.17 27.18 13.98
N ARG A 152 2.07 27.99 13.42
CA ARG A 152 2.21 29.41 13.82
C ARG A 152 0.91 30.18 13.63
N THR A 153 0.18 29.89 12.56
CA THR A 153 -1.08 30.58 12.24
C THR A 153 -2.20 30.14 13.16
N LEU A 154 -2.30 28.84 13.47
CA LEU A 154 -3.24 28.31 14.48
C LEU A 154 -3.00 28.99 15.84
N VAL A 155 -1.76 28.97 16.33
CA VAL A 155 -1.39 29.56 17.64
C VAL A 155 -1.64 31.07 17.68
N ARG A 156 -1.34 31.80 16.60
CA ARG A 156 -1.63 33.25 16.52
C ARG A 156 -3.12 33.60 16.54
N ASN A 157 -3.98 32.62 16.24
CA ASN A 157 -5.43 32.77 16.28
C ASN A 157 -6.01 32.09 17.55
N ASP A 158 -5.24 31.99 18.63
CA ASP A 158 -5.67 31.44 19.93
C ASP A 158 -6.13 29.97 19.85
N ILE A 159 -5.54 29.19 18.94
CA ILE A 159 -5.73 27.74 18.87
C ILE A 159 -4.46 27.08 19.38
N GLU A 160 -4.58 26.36 20.49
CA GLU A 160 -3.45 25.61 21.04
C GLU A 160 -3.24 24.34 20.23
N VAL A 161 -1.98 24.05 19.89
CA VAL A 161 -1.58 22.83 19.20
C VAL A 161 -0.80 21.97 20.16
N LEU A 162 -1.41 20.87 20.60
CA LEU A 162 -0.87 19.95 21.60
C LEU A 162 0.15 18.98 20.99
N LYS A 163 -0.07 18.59 19.73
CA LYS A 163 0.74 17.60 19.03
C LYS A 163 0.75 17.90 17.53
N ILE A 164 1.92 17.68 16.90
CA ILE A 164 2.08 17.70 15.44
C ILE A 164 2.89 16.47 15.06
N VAL A 165 2.32 15.58 14.26
CA VAL A 165 3.01 14.38 13.78
C VAL A 165 2.82 14.23 12.28
N MET A 166 3.90 13.87 11.58
CA MET A 166 3.81 13.39 10.21
C MET A 166 3.77 11.87 10.25
N SER A 167 2.74 11.31 9.62
CA SER A 167 2.55 9.87 9.54
C SER A 167 2.03 9.50 8.16
N GLU A 168 1.94 8.22 7.92
CA GLU A 168 1.19 7.62 6.82
C GLU A 168 0.26 6.58 7.43
N ASP A 169 -0.99 6.54 6.98
CA ASP A 169 -1.84 5.40 7.27
C ASP A 169 -1.16 4.20 6.61
N ARG A 170 -1.03 3.05 7.30
CA ARG A 170 -0.41 1.85 6.74
C ARG A 170 -1.48 0.83 6.38
N LEU A 171 -1.32 0.18 5.24
CA LEU A 171 -2.19 -0.93 4.81
C LEU A 171 -2.27 -2.07 5.83
N GLU A 172 -1.18 -2.32 6.55
CA GLU A 172 -1.15 -3.30 7.64
C GLU A 172 -2.13 -2.96 8.76
N ASP A 173 -2.28 -1.68 9.10
CA ASP A 173 -3.21 -1.24 10.14
C ASP A 173 -4.66 -1.38 9.67
N TYR A 174 -4.91 -1.08 8.39
CA TYR A 174 -6.20 -1.31 7.74
C TYR A 174 -6.60 -2.80 7.80
N PHE A 175 -5.70 -3.68 7.37
CA PHE A 175 -5.90 -5.13 7.42
C PHE A 175 -6.14 -5.62 8.86
N THR A 176 -5.36 -5.12 9.82
CA THR A 176 -5.49 -5.50 11.23
C THR A 176 -6.85 -5.08 11.80
N LYS A 177 -7.36 -3.89 11.45
CA LYS A 177 -8.72 -3.46 11.84
C LYS A 177 -9.80 -4.35 11.20
N LEU A 178 -9.64 -4.69 9.93
CA LEU A 178 -10.61 -5.51 9.19
C LEU A 178 -10.71 -6.94 9.76
N VAL A 179 -9.56 -7.54 10.10
CA VAL A 179 -9.49 -8.89 10.68
C VAL A 179 -9.81 -8.89 12.17
N GLY A 180 -9.30 -7.91 12.93
CA GLY A 180 -9.49 -7.79 14.38
C GLY A 180 -10.85 -7.22 14.80
N GLY A 181 -11.62 -6.65 13.87
CA GLY A 181 -13.01 -6.22 14.09
C GLY A 181 -14.03 -7.36 14.08
N GLY A 182 -13.62 -8.57 13.66
CA GLY A 182 -14.37 -9.80 13.90
C GLY A 182 -14.23 -10.18 15.37
N THR A 183 -15.25 -9.88 16.16
CA THR A 183 -15.44 -10.32 17.55
C THR A 183 -14.76 -11.66 17.85
N ILE A 184 -13.79 -11.62 18.75
CA ILE A 184 -13.52 -12.73 19.66
C ILE A 184 -14.85 -12.99 20.38
N GLY A 185 -15.54 -14.02 19.95
CA GLY A 185 -16.72 -14.59 20.61
C GLY A 185 -16.38 -15.99 21.10
#